data_AF-A0AAD7B883-F1
#
_entry.id   AF-A0AAD7B883-F1
#
_cell.length_a   1.000
_cell.length_b   1.000
_cell.length_c   1.000
_cell.angle_alpha   90.00
_cell.angle_beta   90.00
_cell.angle_gamma   90.00
#
_symmetry.space_group_name_H-M   'P 1'
#
loop_
_entity.id
_entity.type
_entity.pdbx_description
1 polymer ?
#
loop_
_entity_poly.entity_id
_entity_poly.type
_entity_poly.pdbx_seq_one_letter_code
_entity_poly.pdbx_strand_id
1 'polypeptide(L)'
;MSSVDELRRRITSLEEAIEREQERPRDLERQRSSTQSELNSLIDPMARLPPEISSDILLQSIPTPPTWGSLITFLLVCRAWADLALATPLMWSKITDMSVPWDKLVRVLEIWLDRAGDVPIPLTFGHILLYTFHHIVRTLEAHVPQVQSLSFSALHNNDLALLTYSFDGLT
;
A
#
# COMPACT_ATOMS: atom_id res chain seq x y z
N MET A 1 69.62 -10.46 -12.69
CA MET A 1 68.51 -10.03 -11.81
C MET A 1 67.80 -8.83 -12.42
N SER A 2 66.95 -9.00 -13.44
CA SER A 2 66.41 -7.83 -14.16
C SER A 2 65.03 -8.03 -14.79
N SER A 3 64.73 -9.20 -15.37
CA SER A 3 63.45 -9.42 -16.07
C SER A 3 62.25 -9.72 -15.15
N VAL A 4 62.47 -10.50 -14.08
CA VAL A 4 61.39 -10.92 -13.16
C VAL A 4 60.87 -9.75 -12.32
N ASP A 5 61.74 -8.85 -11.87
CA ASP A 5 61.35 -7.69 -11.06
C ASP A 5 60.60 -6.64 -11.88
N GLU A 6 60.91 -6.55 -13.18
CA GLU A 6 60.17 -5.69 -14.12
C GLU A 6 58.75 -6.21 -14.36
N LEU A 7 58.60 -7.53 -14.56
CA LEU A 7 57.29 -8.16 -14.70
C LEU A 7 56.45 -8.01 -13.42
N ARG A 8 57.06 -8.14 -12.24
CA ARG A 8 56.38 -7.90 -10.96
C ARG A 8 55.87 -6.47 -10.83
N ARG A 9 56.73 -5.47 -11.13
CA ARG A 9 56.31 -4.06 -11.12
C ARG A 9 55.17 -3.80 -12.09
N ARG A 10 55.18 -4.45 -13.26
CA ARG A 10 54.11 -4.31 -14.26
C ARG A 10 52.81 -4.97 -13.82
N ILE A 11 52.86 -6.12 -13.16
CA ILE A 11 51.67 -6.76 -12.57
C ILE A 11 51.06 -5.85 -11.51
N THR A 12 51.85 -5.34 -10.57
CA THR A 12 51.35 -4.43 -9.53
C THR A 12 50.71 -3.17 -10.13
N SER A 13 51.35 -2.57 -11.13
CA SER A 13 50.78 -1.40 -11.81
C SER A 13 49.47 -1.70 -12.54
N LEU A 14 49.31 -2.91 -13.10
CA LEU A 14 48.07 -3.32 -13.76
C LEU A 14 46.98 -3.65 -12.74
N GLU A 15 47.31 -4.25 -11.60
CA GLU A 15 46.36 -4.51 -10.51
C GLU A 15 45.78 -3.19 -9.96
N GLU A 16 46.62 -2.18 -9.72
CA GLU A 16 46.17 -0.83 -9.32
C GLU A 16 45.31 -0.14 -10.39
N ALA A 17 45.55 -0.43 -11.67
CA ALA A 17 44.73 0.10 -12.76
C ALA A 17 43.36 -0.58 -12.82
N ILE A 18 43.32 -1.91 -12.62
CA ILE A 18 42.08 -2.69 -12.55
C ILE A 18 41.23 -2.23 -11.38
N GLU A 19 41.82 -2.01 -10.20
CA GLU A 19 41.10 -1.54 -9.02
C GLU A 19 40.44 -0.18 -9.27
N ARG A 20 41.19 0.80 -9.79
CA ARG A 20 40.66 2.13 -10.14
C ARG A 20 39.49 2.05 -11.14
N GLU A 21 39.63 1.20 -12.16
CA GLU A 21 38.60 1.07 -13.18
C GLU A 21 37.37 0.31 -12.68
N GLN A 22 37.50 -0.49 -11.61
CA GLN A 22 36.38 -1.10 -10.91
C GLN A 22 35.68 -0.14 -9.94
N GLU A 23 36.39 0.84 -9.38
CA GLU A 23 35.79 1.88 -8.53
C GLU A 23 35.00 2.91 -9.31
N ARG A 24 35.48 3.28 -10.51
CA ARG A 24 34.87 4.29 -11.37
C ARG A 24 33.36 4.04 -11.66
N PRO A 25 32.90 2.82 -12.00
CA PRO A 25 31.47 2.51 -12.13
C PRO A 25 30.67 2.79 -10.85
N ARG A 26 31.21 2.45 -9.68
CA ARG A 26 30.52 2.67 -8.39
C ARG A 26 30.33 4.16 -8.12
N ASP A 27 31.34 4.97 -8.43
CA ASP A 27 31.24 6.42 -8.26
C ASP A 27 30.27 7.05 -9.25
N LEU A 28 30.27 6.59 -10.51
CA LEU A 28 29.28 7.02 -11.50
C LEU A 28 27.85 6.61 -11.10
N GLU A 29 27.66 5.42 -10.52
CA GLU A 29 26.36 4.99 -9.98
C GLU A 29 25.90 5.86 -8.82
N ARG A 30 26.80 6.22 -7.90
CA ARG A 30 26.51 7.17 -6.80
C ARG A 30 26.12 8.54 -7.34
N GLN A 31 26.89 9.08 -8.29
CA GLN A 31 26.60 10.36 -8.92
C GLN A 31 25.25 10.33 -9.65
N ARG A 32 24.99 9.27 -10.45
CA ARG A 32 23.71 9.08 -11.12
C ARG A 32 22.56 9.03 -10.11
N SER A 33 22.70 8.26 -9.03
CA SER A 33 21.66 8.16 -8.00
C SER A 33 21.39 9.51 -7.33
N SER A 34 22.43 10.29 -7.04
CA SER A 34 22.30 11.64 -6.49
C SER A 34 21.57 12.58 -7.45
N THR A 35 22.02 12.67 -8.70
CA THR A 35 21.40 13.53 -9.72
C THR A 35 19.97 13.10 -10.03
N GLN A 36 19.68 11.79 -10.04
CA GLN A 36 18.32 11.29 -10.22
C GLN A 36 17.40 11.70 -9.07
N SER A 37 17.90 11.65 -7.83
CA SER A 37 17.14 12.10 -6.65
C SER A 37 16.84 13.59 -6.72
N GLU A 38 17.82 14.40 -7.11
CA GLU A 38 17.66 15.84 -7.30
C GLU A 38 16.63 16.16 -8.40
N LEU A 39 16.75 15.49 -9.56
CA LEU A 39 15.80 15.63 -10.64
C LEU A 39 14.37 15.24 -10.21
N ASN A 40 14.23 14.13 -9.49
CA ASN A 40 12.93 13.69 -8.97
C ASN A 40 12.34 14.74 -8.02
N SER A 41 13.14 15.38 -7.18
CA SER A 41 12.65 16.44 -6.29
C SER A 41 12.14 17.69 -7.02
N LEU A 42 12.69 17.98 -8.21
CA LEU A 42 12.30 19.12 -9.02
C LEU A 42 11.05 18.84 -9.88
N ILE A 43 10.91 17.61 -10.36
CA ILE A 43 9.83 17.21 -11.27
C ILE A 43 8.62 16.67 -10.52
N ASP A 44 8.78 16.09 -9.33
CA ASP A 44 7.67 15.52 -8.56
C ASP A 44 6.71 16.64 -8.12
N PRO A 45 5.50 16.72 -8.73
CA PRO A 45 4.54 17.75 -8.36
C PRO A 45 4.06 17.56 -6.93
N MET A 46 4.09 16.34 -6.38
CA MET A 46 3.67 16.07 -5.01
C MET A 46 4.66 16.60 -3.98
N ALA A 47 5.95 16.67 -4.31
CA ALA A 47 6.98 17.23 -3.43
C ALA A 47 6.81 18.75 -3.22
N ARG A 48 6.04 19.42 -4.08
CA ARG A 48 5.83 20.88 -4.06
C ARG A 48 4.49 21.28 -3.46
N LEU A 49 3.59 20.32 -3.24
CA LEU A 49 2.26 20.57 -2.71
C LEU A 49 2.26 20.36 -1.20
N PRO A 50 1.51 21.18 -0.43
CA PRO A 50 1.22 20.85 0.96
C PRO A 50 0.57 19.47 1.07
N PRO A 51 0.79 18.74 2.17
CA PRO A 51 0.22 17.41 2.36
C PRO A 51 -1.31 17.43 2.29
N GLU A 52 -1.96 18.52 2.74
CA GLU A 52 -3.42 18.67 2.72
C GLU A 52 -3.96 18.69 1.27
N ILE A 53 -3.33 19.47 0.39
CA ILE A 53 -3.71 19.55 -1.02
C ILE A 53 -3.47 18.22 -1.72
N SER A 54 -2.37 17.56 -1.36
CA SER A 54 -2.00 16.27 -1.92
C SER A 54 -3.00 15.17 -1.52
N SER A 55 -3.44 15.16 -0.25
CA SER A 55 -4.49 14.27 0.25
C SER A 55 -5.83 14.53 -0.44
N ASP A 56 -6.19 15.80 -0.65
CA ASP A 56 -7.42 16.17 -1.38
C ASP A 56 -7.39 15.67 -2.84
N ILE A 57 -6.25 15.81 -3.53
CA ILE A 57 -6.08 15.28 -4.89
C ILE A 57 -6.25 13.76 -4.90
N LEU A 58 -5.64 13.05 -3.96
CA LEU A 58 -5.80 11.59 -3.81
C LEU A 58 -7.27 11.23 -3.64
N LEU A 59 -7.98 11.89 -2.73
CA LEU A 59 -9.38 11.65 -2.41
C LEU A 59 -10.34 11.91 -3.58
N GLN A 60 -10.00 12.85 -4.45
CA GLN A 60 -10.77 13.15 -5.68
C GLN A 60 -10.39 12.24 -6.85
N SER A 61 -9.22 11.62 -6.81
CA SER A 61 -8.74 10.71 -7.86
C SER A 61 -9.26 9.28 -7.70
N ILE A 62 -9.92 8.97 -6.58
CA ILE A 62 -10.50 7.64 -6.37
C ILE A 62 -11.67 7.44 -7.36
N PRO A 63 -11.63 6.40 -8.21
CA PRO A 63 -12.72 6.11 -9.13
C PRO A 63 -14.02 5.84 -8.36
N THR A 64 -15.15 6.18 -8.97
CA THR A 64 -16.49 5.88 -8.43
C THR A 64 -17.14 4.80 -9.29
N PRO A 65 -17.47 3.60 -8.74
CA PRO A 65 -17.36 3.23 -7.34
C PRO A 65 -15.91 2.93 -6.90
N PRO A 66 -15.58 3.24 -5.62
CA PRO A 66 -14.26 3.00 -5.06
C PRO A 66 -14.04 1.51 -4.78
N THR A 67 -12.97 0.96 -5.36
CA THR A 67 -12.60 -0.46 -5.24
C THR A 67 -11.27 -0.61 -4.52
N TRP A 68 -11.06 -1.76 -3.87
CA TRP A 68 -9.76 -2.10 -3.27
C TRP A 68 -8.59 -1.96 -4.26
N GLY A 69 -8.79 -2.37 -5.53
CA GLY A 69 -7.77 -2.24 -6.58
C GLY A 69 -7.39 -0.79 -6.89
N SER A 70 -8.33 0.14 -6.75
CA SER A 70 -8.04 1.56 -6.95
C SER A 70 -7.11 2.12 -5.87
N LEU A 71 -7.27 1.71 -4.60
CA LEU A 71 -6.36 2.11 -3.52
C LEU A 71 -4.96 1.54 -3.71
N ILE A 72 -4.84 0.25 -4.07
CA ILE A 72 -3.55 -0.37 -4.32
C ILE A 72 -2.78 0.40 -5.39
N THR A 73 -3.47 0.91 -6.41
CA THR A 73 -2.82 1.69 -7.48
C THR A 73 -2.03 2.87 -6.90
N PHE A 74 -2.61 3.62 -5.96
CA PHE A 74 -1.93 4.74 -5.30
C PHE A 74 -0.75 4.30 -4.43
N LEU A 75 -0.83 3.14 -3.78
CA LEU A 75 0.27 2.55 -3.02
C LEU A 75 1.46 2.09 -3.90
N LEU A 76 1.24 1.90 -5.20
CA LEU A 76 2.24 1.38 -6.14
C LEU A 76 2.89 2.45 -7.03
N VAL A 77 2.43 3.70 -7.00
CA VAL A 77 2.98 4.78 -7.84
C VAL A 77 4.41 5.14 -7.43
N CYS A 78 4.58 5.63 -6.20
CA CYS A 78 5.89 5.91 -5.61
C CYS A 78 5.77 5.95 -4.08
N ARG A 79 6.89 6.09 -3.37
CA ARG A 79 6.90 6.15 -1.89
C ARG A 79 6.08 7.30 -1.33
N ALA A 80 6.18 8.49 -1.92
CA ALA A 80 5.42 9.66 -1.46
C ALA A 80 3.90 9.45 -1.57
N TRP A 81 3.44 8.85 -2.68
CA TRP A 81 2.01 8.51 -2.84
C TRP A 81 1.57 7.42 -1.87
N ALA A 82 2.42 6.42 -1.63
CA ALA A 82 2.15 5.37 -0.66
C ALA A 82 2.03 5.94 0.76
N ASP A 83 3.02 6.73 1.20
CA ASP A 83 3.05 7.35 2.53
C ASP A 83 1.83 8.24 2.73
N LEU A 84 1.46 9.03 1.72
CA LEU A 84 0.32 9.94 1.79
C LEU A 84 -1.02 9.19 1.80
N ALA A 85 -1.20 8.17 0.97
CA ALA A 85 -2.40 7.34 0.97
C ALA A 85 -2.56 6.58 2.30
N LEU A 86 -1.45 6.07 2.86
CA LEU A 86 -1.42 5.41 4.16
C LEU A 86 -1.73 6.37 5.33
N ALA A 87 -1.40 7.66 5.18
CA ALA A 87 -1.64 8.72 6.16
C ALA A 87 -2.98 9.45 6.00
N THR A 88 -3.84 9.04 5.05
CA THR A 88 -5.13 9.68 4.77
C THR A 88 -6.30 8.75 5.13
N PRO A 89 -6.77 8.71 6.40
CA PRO A 89 -7.80 7.77 6.84
C PRO A 89 -9.11 7.82 6.03
N LEU A 90 -9.52 9.01 5.59
CA LEU A 90 -10.72 9.23 4.78
C LEU A 90 -10.67 8.50 3.42
N MET A 91 -9.47 8.21 2.91
CA MET A 91 -9.29 7.45 1.68
C MET A 91 -9.71 6.00 1.88
N TRP A 92 -9.41 5.45 3.04
CA TRP A 92 -9.78 4.11 3.44
C TRP A 92 -11.28 4.04 3.67
N SER A 93 -11.91 4.99 4.36
CA SER A 93 -13.36 4.92 4.60
C SER A 93 -14.24 4.99 3.34
N LYS A 94 -13.70 5.44 2.20
CA LYS A 94 -14.44 5.52 0.94
C LYS A 94 -14.61 4.18 0.24
N ILE A 95 -13.80 3.15 0.51
CA ILE A 95 -13.92 1.88 -0.21
C ILE A 95 -15.25 1.23 0.15
N THR A 96 -16.05 0.87 -0.84
CA THR A 96 -17.32 0.17 -0.59
C THR A 96 -17.34 -1.23 -1.20
N ASP A 97 -16.46 -1.51 -2.15
CA ASP A 97 -16.41 -2.81 -2.82
C ASP A 97 -15.17 -3.62 -2.39
N MET A 98 -15.44 -4.66 -1.60
CA MET A 98 -14.48 -5.65 -1.13
C MET A 98 -14.48 -6.91 -2.01
N SER A 99 -14.34 -6.74 -3.32
CA SER A 99 -14.11 -7.81 -4.28
C SER A 99 -12.70 -8.40 -4.16
N VAL A 100 -12.37 -8.94 -2.98
CA VAL A 100 -11.11 -9.65 -2.70
C VAL A 100 -11.38 -11.15 -2.48
N PRO A 101 -10.41 -12.03 -2.81
CA PRO A 101 -10.53 -13.46 -2.51
C PRO A 101 -10.84 -13.70 -1.03
N TRP A 102 -11.78 -14.61 -0.75
CA TRP A 102 -12.28 -14.87 0.62
C TRP A 102 -11.19 -15.27 1.61
N ASP A 103 -10.16 -15.99 1.16
CA ASP A 103 -9.00 -16.41 1.98
C ASP A 103 -8.12 -15.22 2.45
N LYS A 104 -8.32 -14.05 1.84
CA LYS A 104 -7.62 -12.81 2.17
C LYS A 104 -8.52 -11.75 2.79
N LEU A 105 -9.84 -11.89 2.65
CA LEU A 105 -10.80 -10.86 3.06
C LEU A 105 -10.61 -10.40 4.51
N VAL A 106 -10.49 -11.32 5.46
CA VAL A 106 -10.35 -10.98 6.88
C VAL A 106 -9.11 -10.11 7.11
N ARG A 107 -7.95 -10.52 6.59
CA ARG A 107 -6.71 -9.74 6.71
C ARG A 107 -6.79 -8.38 6.02
N VAL A 108 -7.41 -8.34 4.85
CA VAL A 108 -7.60 -7.09 4.11
C VAL A 108 -8.53 -6.16 4.90
N LEU A 109 -9.59 -6.70 5.49
CA LEU A 109 -10.55 -5.97 6.32
C LEU A 109 -9.88 -5.43 7.60
N GLU A 110 -9.07 -6.22 8.29
CA GLU A 110 -8.29 -5.78 9.46
C GLU A 110 -7.38 -4.59 9.11
N ILE A 111 -6.53 -4.74 8.08
CA ILE A 111 -5.64 -3.66 7.62
C ILE A 111 -6.46 -2.43 7.25
N TRP A 112 -7.60 -2.63 6.60
CA TRP A 112 -8.43 -1.54 6.14
C TRP A 112 -9.05 -0.76 7.31
N LEU A 113 -9.66 -1.45 8.27
CA LEU A 113 -10.28 -0.84 9.45
C LEU A 113 -9.23 -0.10 10.30
N ASP A 114 -8.08 -0.73 10.53
CA ASP A 114 -6.96 -0.12 11.25
C ASP A 114 -6.51 1.22 10.61
N ARG A 115 -6.56 1.30 9.27
CA ARG A 115 -6.10 2.48 8.51
C ARG A 115 -7.16 3.57 8.40
N ALA A 116 -8.43 3.20 8.39
CA ALA A 116 -9.52 4.15 8.44
C ALA A 116 -9.60 4.85 9.81
N GLY A 117 -9.06 4.24 10.87
CA GLY A 117 -9.04 4.80 12.21
C GLY A 117 -10.45 5.20 12.64
N ASP A 118 -10.63 6.33 13.32
CA ASP A 118 -11.94 6.73 13.86
C ASP A 118 -12.94 7.26 12.80
N VAL A 119 -12.64 7.14 11.51
CA VAL A 119 -13.53 7.64 10.45
C VAL A 119 -14.69 6.66 10.23
N PRO A 120 -15.95 7.13 10.16
CA PRO A 120 -17.09 6.28 9.87
C PRO A 120 -16.99 5.60 8.49
N ILE A 121 -17.24 4.30 8.42
CA ILE A 121 -17.09 3.48 7.21
C ILE A 121 -18.41 2.79 6.87
N PRO A 122 -18.96 3.01 5.66
CA PRO A 122 -20.01 2.16 5.11
C PRO A 122 -19.39 0.89 4.51
N LEU A 123 -19.71 -0.27 5.06
CA LEU A 123 -19.26 -1.56 4.57
C LEU A 123 -20.33 -2.22 3.69
N THR A 124 -19.94 -2.55 2.46
CA THR A 124 -20.77 -3.38 1.57
C THR A 124 -19.99 -4.62 1.19
N PHE A 125 -20.60 -5.78 1.44
CA PHE A 125 -20.05 -7.06 1.05
C PHE A 125 -20.87 -7.67 -0.07
N GLY A 126 -20.18 -8.31 -1.00
CA GLY A 126 -20.78 -9.11 -2.07
C GLY A 126 -21.40 -10.42 -1.57
N HIS A 127 -21.35 -11.46 -2.40
CA HIS A 127 -21.80 -12.81 -2.06
C HIS A 127 -20.94 -13.46 -0.95
N ILE A 128 -21.31 -13.30 0.32
CA ILE A 128 -20.63 -13.96 1.44
C ILE A 128 -21.15 -15.40 1.62
N LEU A 129 -20.24 -16.35 1.84
CA LEU A 129 -20.59 -17.70 2.29
C LEU A 129 -20.79 -17.69 3.82
N LEU A 130 -21.83 -18.36 4.34
CA LEU A 130 -22.17 -18.34 5.77
C LEU A 130 -21.00 -18.64 6.72
N TYR A 131 -20.07 -19.52 6.35
CA TYR A 131 -18.92 -19.85 7.20
C TYR A 131 -17.92 -18.70 7.36
N THR A 132 -17.87 -17.74 6.43
CA THR A 132 -17.01 -16.56 6.55
C THR A 132 -17.68 -15.42 7.31
N PHE A 133 -19.01 -15.45 7.44
CA PHE A 133 -19.78 -14.43 8.15
C PHE A 133 -19.33 -14.28 9.60
N HIS A 134 -19.15 -15.38 10.33
CA HIS A 134 -18.70 -15.33 11.73
C HIS A 134 -17.31 -14.69 11.88
N HIS A 135 -16.39 -14.95 10.94
CA HIS A 135 -15.07 -14.33 10.95
C HIS A 135 -15.14 -12.84 10.65
N ILE A 136 -16.01 -12.42 9.74
CA ILE A 136 -16.23 -11.00 9.42
C ILE A 136 -16.80 -10.28 10.64
N VAL A 137 -17.88 -10.80 11.23
CA VAL A 137 -18.48 -10.20 12.43
C VAL A 137 -17.46 -10.07 13.56
N ARG A 138 -16.69 -11.13 13.85
CA ARG A 138 -15.65 -11.07 14.87
C ARG A 138 -14.55 -10.04 14.58
N THR A 139 -14.23 -9.81 13.31
CA THR A 139 -13.26 -8.77 12.92
C THR A 139 -13.85 -7.37 13.13
N LEU A 140 -15.14 -7.23 12.84
CA LEU A 140 -15.89 -5.99 13.03
C LEU A 140 -16.14 -5.69 14.51
N GLU A 141 -16.25 -6.69 15.39
CA GLU A 141 -16.41 -6.52 16.85
C GLU A 141 -15.36 -5.57 17.45
N ALA A 142 -14.10 -5.68 17.00
CA ALA A 142 -13.01 -4.81 17.47
C ALA A 142 -13.12 -3.36 16.96
N HIS A 143 -13.91 -3.12 15.91
CA HIS A 143 -14.01 -1.85 15.19
C HIS A 143 -15.45 -1.30 15.10
N VAL A 144 -16.39 -1.86 15.87
CA VAL A 144 -17.83 -1.51 15.85
C VAL A 144 -18.08 0.00 15.87
N PRO A 145 -17.37 0.83 16.68
CA PRO A 145 -17.63 2.26 16.71
C PRO A 145 -17.44 3.00 15.39
N GLN A 146 -16.65 2.43 14.48
CA GLN A 146 -16.29 3.02 13.19
C GLN A 146 -17.21 2.55 12.06
N VAL A 147 -17.94 1.44 12.25
CA VAL A 147 -18.81 0.86 11.22
C VAL A 147 -20.14 1.60 11.19
N GLN A 148 -20.34 2.46 10.18
CA GLN A 148 -21.54 3.29 10.06
C GLN A 148 -22.73 2.52 9.51
N SER A 149 -22.47 1.65 8.53
CA SER A 149 -23.48 0.80 7.92
C SER A 149 -22.83 -0.50 7.46
N LEU A 150 -23.60 -1.59 7.53
CA LEU A 150 -23.16 -2.91 7.12
C LEU A 150 -24.23 -3.49 6.20
N SER A 151 -23.88 -3.74 4.95
CA SER A 151 -24.79 -4.27 3.93
C SER A 151 -24.20 -5.46 3.18
N PHE A 152 -25.08 -6.36 2.77
CA PHE A 152 -24.75 -7.60 2.07
C PHE A 152 -25.62 -7.68 0.81
N SER A 153 -25.02 -7.67 -0.37
CA SER A 153 -25.77 -7.52 -1.63
C SER A 153 -26.40 -8.81 -2.16
N ALA A 154 -26.05 -9.97 -1.61
CA ALA A 154 -26.70 -11.23 -1.95
C ALA A 154 -26.59 -12.28 -0.83
N LEU A 155 -27.59 -12.26 0.05
CA LEU A 155 -27.86 -13.35 0.99
C LEU A 155 -28.89 -14.27 0.33
N HIS A 156 -28.67 -15.58 0.32
CA HIS A 156 -29.75 -16.48 -0.09
C HIS A 156 -30.91 -16.33 0.91
N ASN A 157 -32.17 -16.40 0.47
CA ASN A 157 -33.34 -16.17 1.35
C ASN A 157 -33.36 -17.04 2.63
N ASN A 158 -32.65 -18.17 2.65
CA ASN A 158 -32.51 -19.04 3.82
C ASN A 158 -31.47 -18.56 4.85
N ASP A 159 -30.66 -17.56 4.51
CA ASP A 159 -29.53 -17.08 5.32
C ASP A 159 -29.92 -15.91 6.23
N LEU A 160 -31.09 -15.29 6.01
CA LEU A 160 -31.55 -14.10 6.74
C LEU A 160 -31.77 -14.36 8.24
N ALA A 161 -32.22 -15.56 8.62
CA ALA A 161 -32.48 -15.90 10.01
C ALA A 161 -31.21 -15.97 10.88
N LEU A 162 -30.05 -16.27 10.28
CA LEU A 162 -28.76 -16.37 10.98
C LEU A 162 -28.11 -14.99 11.20
N LEU A 163 -28.43 -14.02 10.35
CA LEU A 163 -27.95 -12.64 10.51
C LEU A 163 -28.56 -11.98 11.74
N THR A 164 -29.88 -12.15 11.94
CA THR A 164 -30.60 -11.56 13.06
C THR A 164 -29.99 -11.96 14.41
N TYR A 165 -29.63 -13.25 14.56
CA TYR A 165 -29.01 -13.79 15.78
C TYR A 165 -27.61 -13.21 16.07
N SER A 166 -26.85 -12.85 15.04
CA SER A 166 -25.50 -12.34 15.21
C SER A 166 -25.44 -10.85 15.51
N PHE A 167 -26.44 -10.07 15.05
CA PHE A 167 -26.54 -8.65 15.39
C PHE A 167 -27.04 -8.42 16.83
N ASP A 168 -27.89 -9.31 17.35
CA ASP A 168 -28.35 -9.28 18.74
C ASP A 168 -27.21 -9.50 19.77
N GLY A 169 -26.06 -10.02 19.33
CA GLY A 169 -24.86 -10.19 20.16
C GLY A 169 -23.90 -9.00 20.18
N LEU A 170 -24.17 -7.94 19.40
CA LEU A 170 -23.31 -6.76 19.24
C LEU A 170 -23.80 -5.52 20.01
N THR A 171 -24.99 -5.56 20.60
CA THR A 171 -25.57 -4.48 21.44
C THR A 171 -25.36 -4.75 22.93
#